data_AF-A5D1H8-F1
#
_entry.id   AF-A5D1H8-F1
#
_cell.length_a   1.000
_cell.length_b   1.000
_cell.length_c   1.000
_cell.angle_alpha   90.00
_cell.angle_beta   90.00
_cell.angle_gamma   90.00
#
_symmetry.space_group_name_H-M   'P 1'
#
loop_
_entity.id
_entity.type
_entity.pdbx_description
1 polymer ?
#
loop_
_entity_poly.entity_id
_entity_poly.type
_entity_poly.pdbx_seq_one_letter_code
_entity_poly.pdbx_strand_id
1 'polypeptide(L)' 'MESSFVDDLGADSLDIVELVMALEEEFDLEIPDEDAEKIRTVGEAVKYIQDHQ' A
#
# COMPACT_ATOMS: atom_id res chain seq x y z
N MET A 1 7.15 -7.48 9.25
CA MET A 1 6.13 -6.51 8.80
C MET A 1 5.08 -7.26 8.00
N GLU A 2 4.48 -8.30 8.57
CA GLU A 2 3.47 -9.13 7.88
C GLU A 2 2.03 -8.68 8.23
N SER A 3 1.90 -7.53 8.90
CA SER A 3 0.59 -7.03 9.33
C SER A 3 -0.31 -6.78 8.11
N SER A 4 -1.39 -7.54 8.03
CA SER A 4 -2.45 -7.39 7.04
C SER A 4 -3.19 -6.08 7.29
N PHE A 5 -3.35 -5.26 6.25
CA PHE A 5 -4.11 -4.02 6.39
C PHE A 5 -5.56 -4.31 6.81
N VAL A 6 -6.15 -5.38 6.29
CA VAL A 6 -7.53 -5.74 6.59
C VAL A 6 -7.63 -6.52 7.90
N ASP A 7 -6.86 -7.61 8.05
CA ASP A 7 -7.07 -8.55 9.16
C ASP A 7 -6.47 -8.07 10.48
N ASP A 8 -5.33 -7.37 10.44
CA ASP A 8 -4.60 -6.94 11.65
C ASP A 8 -4.84 -5.46 11.98
N LEU A 9 -4.99 -4.61 10.96
CA LEU A 9 -5.20 -3.17 11.13
C LEU A 9 -6.67 -2.76 10.98
N GLY A 10 -7.54 -3.66 10.50
CA GLY A 10 -8.97 -3.40 10.37
C GLY A 10 -9.31 -2.35 9.30
N ALA A 11 -8.41 -2.12 8.34
CA ALA A 11 -8.61 -1.18 7.26
C ALA A 11 -9.71 -1.68 6.32
N ASP A 12 -10.62 -0.80 5.95
CA ASP A 12 -11.62 -1.07 4.93
C ASP A 12 -11.08 -0.76 3.51
N SER A 13 -11.88 -1.03 2.47
CA SER A 13 -11.45 -0.80 1.09
C SER A 13 -11.18 0.66 0.76
N LEU A 14 -11.79 1.62 1.46
CA LEU A 14 -11.54 3.05 1.27
C LEU A 14 -10.23 3.45 1.94
N ASP A 15 -9.96 2.93 3.14
CA ASP A 15 -8.69 3.14 3.84
C ASP A 15 -7.48 2.69 2.99
N ILE A 16 -7.60 1.59 2.26
CA ILE A 16 -6.56 1.11 1.33
C ILE A 16 -6.33 2.10 0.18
N VAL A 17 -7.39 2.64 -0.40
CA VAL A 17 -7.29 3.61 -1.51
C VAL A 17 -6.63 4.89 -1.01
N GLU A 18 -7.03 5.41 0.15
CA GLU A 18 -6.41 6.60 0.74
C GLU A 18 -4.94 6.37 1.08
N LEU A 19 -4.59 5.18 1.59
CA LEU A 19 -3.20 4.81 1.86
C LEU A 19 -2.36 4.82 0.59
N VAL A 20 -2.85 4.20 -0.49
CA VAL A 20 -2.13 4.14 -1.78
C VAL A 20 -1.90 5.55 -2.32
N MET A 21 -2.92 6.40 -2.34
CA MET A 21 -2.80 7.78 -2.79
C MET A 21 -1.79 8.59 -1.94
N ALA A 22 -1.77 8.38 -0.62
CA ALA A 22 -0.80 9.03 0.25
C ALA A 22 0.64 8.56 0.00
N LEU A 23 0.83 7.28 -0.34
CA LEU A 23 2.15 6.75 -0.71
C LEU A 23 2.61 7.31 -2.07
N GLU A 24 1.70 7.44 -3.04
CA GLU A 24 1.97 8.08 -4.33
C GLU A 24 2.46 9.53 -4.16
N GLU A 25 1.75 10.34 -3.37
CA GLU A 25 2.13 11.73 -3.12
C GLU A 25 3.42 11.88 -2.30
N GLU A 26 3.61 11.10 -1.24
CA GLU A 26 4.76 11.24 -0.34
C GLU A 26 6.08 10.83 -1.02
N PHE A 27 6.03 9.82 -1.90
CA PHE A 27 7.23 9.26 -2.54
C PHE A 27 7.35 9.63 -4.02
N ASP A 28 6.46 10.48 -4.55
CA ASP A 28 6.39 10.90 -5.97
C ASP A 28 6.39 9.69 -6.92
N LEU A 29 5.55 8.70 -6.59
CA LEU A 29 5.40 7.43 -7.31
C LEU A 29 3.98 7.28 -7.86
N GLU A 30 3.81 6.40 -8.84
CA GLU A 30 2.50 6.08 -9.44
C GLU A 30 2.28 4.56 -9.26
N ILE A 31 1.29 4.16 -8.47
CA ILE A 31 0.96 2.75 -8.20
C ILE A 31 -0.25 2.38 -9.06
N PRO A 32 -0.09 1.53 -10.09
CA PRO A 32 -1.23 1.04 -10.84
C PRO A 32 -2.20 0.27 -9.94
N ASP A 33 -3.50 0.40 -10.19
CA ASP A 33 -4.56 -0.31 -9.44
C ASP A 33 -4.26 -1.82 -9.31
N GLU A 34 -3.76 -2.46 -10.38
CA GLU A 34 -3.41 -3.89 -10.39
C GLU A 34 -2.29 -4.26 -9.40
N ASP A 35 -1.41 -3.32 -9.08
CA ASP A 35 -0.33 -3.51 -8.10
C ASP A 35 -0.77 -3.11 -6.70
N ALA A 36 -1.59 -2.04 -6.58
CA ALA A 36 -2.25 -1.68 -5.32
C ALA A 36 -3.08 -2.85 -4.77
N GLU A 37 -3.82 -3.58 -5.61
CA GLU A 37 -4.58 -4.77 -5.20
C GLU A 37 -3.71 -5.93 -4.67
N LYS A 38 -2.42 -5.96 -5.03
CA LYS A 38 -1.45 -6.97 -4.57
C LYS A 38 -0.78 -6.58 -3.25
N ILE A 39 -0.81 -5.31 -2.86
CA ILE A 39 -0.25 -4.81 -1.61
C ILE A 39 -1.25 -5.06 -0.48
N ARG A 40 -1.08 -6.16 0.26
CA ARG A 40 -2.01 -6.58 1.33
C ARG A 40 -1.43 -6.37 2.73
N THR A 41 -0.13 -6.23 2.82
CA THR A 41 0.60 -6.06 4.08
C THR A 41 1.47 -4.83 4.07
N VAL A 42 1.76 -4.31 5.27
CA VAL A 42 2.71 -3.19 5.45
C VAL A 42 4.08 -3.53 4.84
N GLY A 43 4.53 -4.78 4.95
CA GLY A 43 5.81 -5.20 4.40
C GLY A 43 5.85 -5.17 2.87
N GLU A 44 4.75 -5.53 2.21
CA GLU A 44 4.64 -5.45 0.75
C GLU A 44 4.64 -3.99 0.28
N ALA A 45 3.94 -3.09 0.98
CA ALA A 45 3.95 -1.67 0.67
C ALA A 45 5.37 -1.09 0.78
N VAL A 46 6.06 -1.37 1.89
CA VAL A 46 7.44 -0.91 2.11
C VAL A 46 8.38 -1.46 1.04
N LYS A 47 8.24 -2.76 0.70
CA LYS A 47 9.07 -3.38 -0.34
C LYS A 47 8.81 -2.74 -1.70
N TYR A 48 7.55 -2.50 -2.06
CA TYR A 48 7.19 -1.87 -3.32
C TYR A 48 7.86 -0.50 -3.48
N ILE A 49 7.79 0.33 -2.43
CA ILE A 49 8.43 1.65 -2.40
C ILE A 49 9.95 1.52 -2.55
N GLN A 50 10.58 0.57 -1.85
CA GLN A 50 12.02 0.35 -1.95
C GLN A 50 12.49 -0.13 -3.33
N ASP A 51 11.66 -0.92 -4.03
CA ASP A 51 11.99 -1.45 -5.36
C ASP A 51 11.76 -0.40 -6.48
N HIS A 52 10.99 0.65 -6.22
CA HIS A 52 10.62 1.70 -7.20
C HIS A 52 11.22 3.09 -6.89
N GLN A 53 12.08 3.20 -5.88
CA GLN A 53 12.92 4.38 -5.60
C GLN A 53 14.33 4.27 -6.18
#